data_AF-A0A3E0WP29-F1
#
_entry.id   AF-A0A3E0WP29-F1
#
_cell.length_a   1.000
_cell.length_b   1.000
_cell.length_c   1.000
_cell.angle_alpha   90.00
_cell.angle_beta   90.00
_cell.angle_gamma   90.00
#
_symmetry.space_group_name_H-M   'P 1'
#
loop_
_entity.id
_entity.type
_entity.pdbx_description
1 polymer ?
#
loop_
_entity_poly.entity_id
_entity_poly.type
_entity_poly.pdbx_seq_one_letter_code
_entity_poly.pdbx_strand_id
1 'polypeptide(L)'
;MHGLQVVAEHRPERAWRYAPPGSHSNDTQSPPRPLWLLPQPQKLPLREGLPYWKGPLILEFGPERIESGWWDDVDVSRDYYIASNSHGERLWIFRERRAPRCWYLHGLFA
;
A
#
# COMPACT_ATOMS: atom_id res chain seq x y z
N MET A 1 17.99 -12.97 -43.64
CA MET A 1 18.54 -12.67 -42.29
C MET A 1 17.83 -11.43 -41.75
N HIS A 2 17.58 -11.41 -40.43
CA HIS A 2 16.81 -10.46 -39.59
C HIS A 2 15.36 -10.90 -39.28
N GLY A 3 15.10 -11.11 -37.97
CA GLY A 3 13.90 -11.74 -37.40
C GLY A 3 12.89 -10.74 -36.84
N LEU A 4 11.62 -11.16 -36.83
CA LEU A 4 10.45 -10.40 -36.39
C LEU A 4 10.14 -10.70 -34.91
N GLN A 5 9.88 -9.66 -34.12
CA GLN A 5 9.31 -9.78 -32.78
C GLN A 5 7.84 -9.35 -32.82
N VAL A 6 6.97 -10.17 -32.23
CA VAL A 6 5.51 -10.02 -32.22
C VAL A 6 5.09 -8.93 -31.23
N VAL A 7 4.38 -7.92 -31.76
CA VAL A 7 3.65 -6.92 -30.99
C VAL A 7 2.29 -7.50 -30.62
N ALA A 8 2.04 -7.67 -29.32
CA ALA A 8 0.71 -8.00 -28.82
C ALA A 8 0.00 -6.70 -28.41
N GLU A 9 -0.73 -6.13 -29.36
CA GLU A 9 -1.77 -5.16 -29.09
C GLU A 9 -3.02 -5.90 -28.60
N HIS A 10 -3.34 -5.82 -27.31
CA HIS A 10 -4.67 -6.16 -26.79
C HIS A 10 -5.00 -5.20 -25.65
N ARG A 11 -5.58 -4.04 -25.99
CA ARG A 11 -6.33 -3.23 -25.03
C ARG A 11 -7.76 -3.78 -24.97
N PRO A 12 -8.34 -3.89 -23.76
CA PRO A 12 -9.44 -2.98 -23.48
C PRO A 12 -9.40 -2.43 -22.04
N GLU A 13 -9.03 -1.15 -21.95
CA GLU A 13 -9.63 -0.11 -21.08
C GLU A 13 -9.41 -0.14 -19.56
N ARG A 14 -8.78 -1.16 -18.96
CA ARG A 14 -8.77 -1.33 -17.48
C ARG A 14 -7.48 -1.82 -16.79
N ALA A 15 -6.31 -1.70 -17.40
CA ALA A 15 -5.04 -2.15 -16.80
C ALA A 15 -4.14 -0.98 -16.36
N TRP A 16 -4.59 -0.16 -15.40
CA TRP A 16 -3.76 0.93 -14.88
C TRP A 16 -2.70 0.40 -13.91
N ARG A 17 -1.53 0.07 -14.44
CA ARG A 17 -0.26 0.21 -13.73
C ARG A 17 0.83 0.54 -14.74
N TYR A 18 1.37 1.76 -14.66
CA TYR A 18 2.57 2.10 -15.41
C TYR A 18 3.77 1.40 -14.76
N ALA A 19 4.34 0.43 -15.46
CA ALA A 19 5.69 -0.08 -15.26
C ALA A 19 6.32 -0.29 -16.65
N PRO A 20 7.59 0.12 -16.88
CA PRO A 20 8.25 -0.02 -18.18
C PRO A 20 8.46 -1.50 -18.53
N PRO A 21 8.31 -1.90 -19.82
CA PRO A 21 8.35 -3.30 -20.22
C PRO A 21 9.81 -3.77 -20.37
N GLY A 22 10.22 -4.74 -19.56
CA GLY A 22 11.56 -5.33 -19.62
C GLY A 22 12.09 -5.89 -18.30
N SER A 23 11.52 -5.50 -17.15
CA SER A 23 11.86 -6.13 -15.87
C SER A 23 11.00 -7.37 -15.65
N HIS A 24 11.41 -8.47 -16.28
CA HIS A 24 11.13 -9.79 -15.73
C HIS A 24 11.96 -9.94 -14.44
N SER A 25 11.46 -9.35 -13.36
CA SER A 25 11.92 -9.68 -12.01
C SER A 25 11.19 -10.94 -11.60
N ASN A 26 11.83 -12.07 -11.85
CA ASN A 26 11.49 -13.33 -11.23
C ASN A 26 11.80 -13.21 -9.72
N ASP A 27 10.96 -12.53 -8.92
CA ASP A 27 11.10 -12.57 -7.45
C ASP A 27 9.83 -12.14 -6.66
N THR A 28 9.26 -13.15 -6.00
CA THR A 28 8.69 -13.23 -4.65
C THR A 28 7.76 -12.14 -4.05
N GLN A 29 6.56 -12.62 -3.66
CA GLN A 29 5.64 -12.10 -2.63
C GLN A 29 5.22 -10.62 -2.74
N SER A 30 4.09 -10.37 -3.43
CA SER A 30 3.29 -9.20 -3.10
C SER A 30 2.94 -9.24 -1.60
N PRO A 31 3.09 -8.13 -0.86
CA PRO A 31 2.74 -8.12 0.56
C PRO A 31 1.28 -8.54 0.71
N PRO A 32 0.95 -9.29 1.78
CA PRO A 32 -0.41 -9.78 1.95
C PRO A 32 -1.36 -8.57 1.99
N ARG A 33 -2.50 -8.71 1.31
CA ARG A 33 -3.59 -7.74 1.39
C ARG A 33 -4.46 -8.09 2.61
N PRO A 34 -4.95 -7.10 3.37
CA PRO A 34 -5.81 -7.40 4.50
C PRO A 34 -7.09 -8.09 4.04
N LEU A 35 -7.58 -8.99 4.89
CA LEU A 35 -8.84 -9.69 4.65
C LEU A 35 -10.03 -8.77 4.90
N TRP A 36 -9.88 -7.76 5.76
CA TRP A 36 -10.93 -6.82 6.09
C TRP A 36 -10.44 -5.36 6.01
N LEU A 37 -11.15 -4.55 5.24
CA LEU A 37 -10.97 -3.11 5.15
C LEU A 37 -12.06 -2.37 5.92
N LEU A 38 -11.65 -1.35 6.66
CA LEU A 38 -12.56 -0.39 7.26
C LEU A 38 -13.16 0.49 6.15
N PRO A 39 -14.46 0.79 6.20
CA PRO A 39 -15.10 1.67 5.21
C PRO A 39 -14.52 3.09 5.23
N GLN A 40 -13.98 3.53 6.38
CA GLN A 40 -13.26 4.78 6.53
C GLN A 40 -12.00 4.54 7.37
N PRO A 41 -10.81 5.03 6.94
CA PRO A 41 -9.61 4.93 7.74
C PRO A 41 -9.74 5.64 9.09
N GLN A 42 -9.35 4.97 10.17
CA GLN A 42 -9.39 5.54 11.52
C GLN A 42 -8.04 6.16 11.87
N LYS A 43 -8.02 7.43 12.28
CA LYS A 43 -6.79 8.10 12.70
C LYS A 43 -6.19 7.42 13.95
N LEU A 44 -4.91 7.10 13.88
CA LEU A 44 -4.16 6.52 14.99
C LEU A 44 -3.46 7.63 15.80
N PRO A 45 -3.58 7.61 17.13
CA PRO A 45 -2.78 8.48 17.98
C PRO A 45 -1.31 8.06 17.93
N LEU A 46 -0.42 9.04 18.14
CA LEU A 46 0.98 8.79 18.42
C LEU A 46 1.19 8.81 19.94
N ARG A 47 1.84 7.79 20.49
CA ARG A 47 2.34 7.76 21.87
C ARG A 47 3.84 7.52 21.81
N GLU A 48 4.63 8.38 22.44
CA GLU A 48 6.09 8.32 22.39
C GLU A 48 6.65 8.32 20.95
N GLY A 49 5.94 8.97 20.02
CA GLY A 49 6.32 9.01 18.60
C GLY A 49 5.93 7.78 17.78
N LEU A 50 5.33 6.75 18.39
CA LEU A 50 4.91 5.52 17.73
C LEU A 50 3.38 5.48 17.53
N PRO A 51 2.89 4.95 16.39
CA PRO A 51 1.47 4.74 16.19
C PRO A 51 0.95 3.73 17.22
N TYR A 52 -0.22 3.98 17.79
CA TYR A 52 -0.75 3.24 18.92
C TYR A 52 -2.15 2.70 18.65
N TRP A 53 -2.34 1.39 18.81
CA TRP A 53 -3.64 0.71 18.75
C TRP A 53 -3.66 -0.49 19.70
N LYS A 54 -4.39 -0.36 20.81
CA LYS A 54 -4.38 -1.33 21.92
C LYS A 54 -2.96 -1.72 22.38
N GLY A 55 -2.00 -0.80 22.25
CA GLY A 55 -0.57 -1.05 22.44
C GLY A 55 0.27 -0.27 21.41
N PRO A 56 1.59 -0.09 21.65
CA PRO A 56 2.49 0.44 20.64
C PRO A 56 2.55 -0.51 19.44
N LEU A 57 2.55 0.05 18.23
CA LEU A 57 2.62 -0.75 17.01
C LEU A 57 4.06 -0.94 16.55
N ILE A 58 4.37 -2.18 16.18
CA ILE A 58 5.64 -2.58 15.57
C ILE A 58 5.37 -2.75 14.08
N LEU A 59 6.11 -2.01 13.23
CA LEU A 59 6.00 -2.15 11.78
C LEU A 59 6.71 -3.43 11.34
N GLU A 60 5.96 -4.36 10.74
CA GLU A 60 6.49 -5.66 10.27
C GLU A 60 6.85 -5.61 8.78
N PHE A 61 6.06 -4.89 7.96
CA PHE A 61 6.29 -4.75 6.51
C PHE A 61 5.96 -3.34 6.02
N GLY A 62 6.63 -2.92 4.94
CA GLY A 62 6.41 -1.65 4.26
C GLY A 62 7.66 -0.75 4.25
N PRO A 63 7.58 0.45 3.64
CA PRO A 63 6.37 1.05 3.07
C PRO A 63 5.98 0.48 1.70
N GLU A 64 4.71 0.15 1.52
CA GLU A 64 4.09 0.07 0.20
C GLU A 64 3.53 1.45 -0.16
N ARG A 65 4.08 2.08 -1.19
CA ARG A 65 3.64 3.42 -1.61
C ARG A 65 2.46 3.34 -2.56
N ILE A 66 1.40 4.05 -2.21
CA ILE A 66 0.24 4.26 -3.08
C ILE A 66 0.11 5.75 -3.35
N GLU A 67 0.24 6.09 -4.63
CA GLU A 67 0.03 7.43 -5.14
C GLU A 67 -1.12 7.40 -6.17
N SER A 68 -2.10 8.27 -5.99
CA SER A 68 -3.20 8.48 -6.95
C SER A 68 -3.41 9.98 -7.05
N GLY A 69 -3.57 10.51 -8.27
CA GLY A 69 -3.56 11.96 -8.46
C GLY A 69 -3.38 12.45 -9.89
N TRP A 70 -3.59 11.59 -10.90
CA TRP A 70 -3.40 11.95 -12.31
C TRP A 70 -4.70 11.93 -13.12
N TRP A 71 -5.85 11.64 -12.50
CA TRP A 71 -7.16 11.75 -13.16
C TRP A 71 -8.36 12.09 -12.26
N ASP A 72 -8.28 11.94 -10.92
CA ASP A 72 -9.48 12.00 -10.05
C ASP A 72 -9.52 13.17 -9.04
N ASP A 73 -8.69 14.21 -9.18
CA ASP A 73 -8.59 15.37 -8.25
C ASP A 73 -8.28 15.02 -6.77
N VAL A 74 -8.25 13.72 -6.40
CA VAL A 74 -7.86 13.25 -5.07
C VAL A 74 -6.38 12.87 -5.13
N ASP A 75 -5.55 13.80 -4.70
CA ASP A 75 -4.12 13.61 -4.55
C ASP A 75 -3.80 12.76 -3.30
N VAL A 76 -3.93 11.44 -3.47
CA VAL A 76 -3.60 10.45 -2.46
C VAL A 76 -2.11 10.16 -2.52
N SER A 77 -1.38 10.43 -1.44
CA SER A 77 0.02 10.01 -1.29
C SER A 77 0.21 9.37 0.09
N ARG A 78 0.16 8.04 0.13
CA ARG A 78 0.15 7.23 1.36
C ARG A 78 1.24 6.16 1.30
N ASP A 79 1.95 6.00 2.40
CA ASP A 79 2.86 4.88 2.64
C ASP A 79 2.13 3.87 3.55
N TYR A 80 1.81 2.68 3.04
CA TYR A 80 1.15 1.60 3.78
C TYR A 80 2.13 0.65 4.44
N TYR A 81 1.75 0.12 5.59
CA TYR A 81 2.52 -0.79 6.40
C TYR A 81 1.63 -1.89 6.95
N ILE A 82 2.23 -3.05 7.22
CA ILE A 82 1.65 -4.06 8.11
C ILE A 82 2.30 -3.86 9.46
N ALA A 83 1.50 -3.72 10.50
CA ALA A 83 1.97 -3.53 11.85
C ALA A 83 1.31 -4.53 12.80
N SER A 84 1.99 -4.92 13.86
CA SER A 84 1.42 -5.72 14.93
C SER A 84 1.40 -4.96 16.25
N ASN A 85 0.41 -5.26 17.09
CA ASN A 85 0.39 -4.79 18.48
C ASN A 85 0.86 -5.90 19.44
N SER A 86 0.96 -5.57 20.71
CA SER A 86 1.34 -6.51 21.78
C SER A 86 0.36 -7.68 21.97
N HIS A 87 -0.83 -7.62 21.37
CA HIS A 87 -1.82 -8.70 21.39
C HIS A 87 -1.70 -9.66 20.20
N GLY A 88 -0.77 -9.41 19.28
CA GLY A 88 -0.58 -10.21 18.06
C GLY A 88 -1.57 -9.88 16.93
N GLU A 89 -2.40 -8.84 17.07
CA GLU A 89 -3.27 -8.37 16.00
C GLU A 89 -2.43 -7.75 14.88
N ARG A 90 -2.59 -8.23 13.64
CA ARG A 90 -1.97 -7.62 12.46
C ARG A 90 -2.90 -6.60 11.81
N LEU A 91 -2.36 -5.41 11.64
CA LEU A 91 -3.06 -4.20 11.21
C LEU A 91 -2.49 -3.73 9.88
N TRP A 92 -3.38 -3.29 8.99
CA TRP A 92 -3.00 -2.55 7.79
C TRP A 92 -3.14 -1.06 8.08
N ILE A 93 -2.01 -0.38 8.21
CA ILE A 93 -1.96 1.04 8.56
C ILE A 93 -1.30 1.83 7.44
N PHE A 94 -1.54 3.14 7.37
CA PHE A 94 -0.79 4.01 6.49
C PHE A 94 -0.40 5.31 7.15
N ARG A 95 0.64 5.93 6.60
CA ARG A 95 1.05 7.29 6.90
C ARG A 95 0.82 8.17 5.67
N GLU A 96 0.20 9.32 5.89
CA GLU A 96 0.14 10.36 4.85
C GLU A 96 1.53 10.96 4.63
N ARG A 97 1.93 11.16 3.37
CA ARG A 97 3.23 11.78 3.06
C ARG A 97 3.17 13.31 3.12
N ARG A 98 1.97 13.87 2.93
CA ARG A 98 1.68 15.30 3.00
C ARG A 98 1.32 15.71 4.42
N ALA A 99 1.58 16.98 4.76
CA ALA A 99 1.17 17.52 6.04
C ALA A 99 -0.34 17.33 6.23
N PRO A 100 -0.81 16.86 7.41
CA PRO A 100 -0.09 16.78 8.69
C PRO A 100 0.70 15.48 8.93
N ARG A 101 0.88 14.60 7.94
CA ARG A 101 1.63 13.31 8.02
C ARG A 101 1.12 12.36 9.10
N CYS A 102 -0.20 12.26 9.21
CA CYS A 102 -0.87 11.45 10.22
C CYS A 102 -0.85 9.95 9.88
N TRP A 103 -1.02 9.14 10.92
CA TRP A 103 -1.17 7.68 10.83
C TRP A 103 -2.64 7.30 10.88
N TYR A 104 -3.01 6.27 10.12
CA TYR A 104 -4.36 5.75 10.05
C TYR A 104 -4.36 4.23 10.00
N LEU A 105 -5.35 3.61 10.66
CA LEU A 105 -5.72 2.21 10.51
C LEU A 105 -6.71 2.11 9.35
N HIS A 106 -6.45 1.21 8.41
CA HIS A 106 -7.31 0.97 7.25
C HIS A 106 -7.86 -0.45 7.21
N GLY A 107 -7.21 -1.43 7.83
CA GLY A 107 -7.70 -2.80 7.81
C GLY A 107 -7.03 -3.72 8.82
N LEU A 108 -7.52 -4.96 8.86
CA LEU A 108 -7.06 -6.03 9.74
C LEU A 108 -6.74 -7.28 8.93
N PHE A 109 -5.71 -8.00 9.35
CA PHE A 109 -5.40 -9.35 8.89
C PHE A 109 -5.91 -10.30 9.98
N ALA A 110 -7.00 -11.02 9.70
CA ALA A 110 -7.63 -11.95 10.65
C ALA A 110 -6.70 -13.13 10.99
#